data_AF-A0A351FIK6-F1
#
_entry.id   AF-A0A351FIK6-F1
#
_cell.length_a   1.000
_cell.length_b   1.000
_cell.length_c   1.000
_cell.angle_alpha   90.00
_cell.angle_beta   90.00
_cell.angle_gamma   90.00
#
_symmetry.space_group_name_H-M   'P 1'
#
loop_
_entity.id
_entity.type
_entity.pdbx_description
1 polymer ?
#
loop_
_entity_poly.entity_id
_entity_poly.type
_entity_poly.pdbx_seq_one_letter_code
_entity_poly.pdbx_strand_id
1 'polypeptide(L)'
;MSSGAKDPVFRSVLGNLSRQPGVSKVERFRYHGARAALPIALALLLTFLFPPIEGTNVTRYDIGVVAPADVIAEIEFAVPKTATELERDRRAAAEAVPRTFDERPAIGDTVATNLGLFFDAIDGAVLEGDTLRVDQILQSARINPSPSQMDYVLDSEQRNALRTASRAATLEIIPRGMADPAEASGVTTDVIYVRTIAGDNVIERTRPLTEVITSRDFYAQAVLYLPPGSPPDAQDLLRLVLISHLQFSLTPNVTATESAREAARNSVPLTKADVLRGEAIVRAADPIGPETLERLQAYESALRDADLLESEEPVAVAVMGGGLVTLMLLSIFGLFVLFSRPKVYANFRWLLLLTLLSAGYLVASFAIHEVGWSPALLPIPFVALSVAVLWDTRMSLLLVFVLAAITGTLQPF
;
A
#
# COMPACT_ATOMS: atom_id res chain seq x y z
N MET A 1 -23.37 55.15 61.41
CA MET A 1 -24.37 55.25 60.32
C MET A 1 -23.84 56.23 59.29
N SER A 2 -23.34 55.73 58.16
CA SER A 2 -22.99 56.52 56.97
C SER A 2 -23.76 55.89 55.81
N SER A 3 -24.69 56.65 55.25
CA SER A 3 -25.59 56.26 54.17
C SER A 3 -25.69 57.42 53.18
N GLY A 4 -25.56 57.12 51.90
CA GLY A 4 -25.66 58.06 50.78
C GLY A 4 -24.39 58.04 49.94
N ALA A 5 -24.41 57.88 48.62
CA ALA A 5 -25.49 57.92 47.64
C ALA A 5 -25.06 57.09 46.41
N LYS A 6 -25.99 56.37 45.76
CA LYS A 6 -25.74 55.65 44.50
C LYS A 6 -26.26 56.49 43.32
N ASP A 7 -25.45 56.61 42.27
CA ASP A 7 -25.61 57.52 41.13
C ASP A 7 -26.97 57.44 40.38
N PRO A 8 -27.58 58.59 40.02
CA PRO A 8 -28.88 58.66 39.34
C PRO A 8 -28.83 58.42 37.81
N VAL A 9 -27.68 58.55 37.16
CA VAL A 9 -27.57 58.48 35.68
C VAL A 9 -27.73 57.04 35.16
N PHE A 10 -27.11 56.06 35.81
CA PHE A 10 -27.18 54.64 35.39
C PHE A 10 -28.59 54.03 35.58
N ARG A 11 -29.34 54.52 36.57
CA ARG A 11 -30.75 54.13 36.80
C ARG A 11 -31.67 54.62 35.68
N SER A 12 -31.39 55.77 35.08
CA SER A 12 -32.27 56.36 34.06
C SER A 12 -32.18 55.61 32.71
N VAL A 13 -30.98 55.20 32.30
CA VAL A 13 -30.74 54.51 31.02
C VAL A 13 -31.31 53.08 31.03
N LEU A 14 -31.03 52.29 32.06
CA LEU A 14 -31.56 50.92 32.19
C LEU A 14 -33.09 50.88 32.37
N GLY A 15 -33.65 51.89 33.04
CA GLY A 15 -35.09 52.08 33.18
C GLY A 15 -35.76 52.40 31.84
N ASN A 16 -35.14 53.24 31.01
CA ASN A 16 -35.64 53.60 29.69
C ASN A 16 -35.67 52.40 28.72
N LEU A 17 -34.71 51.48 28.80
CA LEU A 17 -34.68 50.24 27.98
C LEU A 17 -35.73 49.18 28.38
N SER A 18 -36.33 49.34 29.57
CA SER A 18 -37.37 48.45 30.10
C SER A 18 -38.80 48.96 29.83
N ARG A 19 -38.95 50.17 29.27
CA ARG A 19 -40.27 50.70 28.87
C ARG A 19 -40.81 49.94 27.66
N GLN A 20 -42.12 49.71 27.62
CA GLN A 20 -42.77 49.10 26.45
C GLN A 20 -42.50 49.97 25.21
N PRO A 21 -42.20 49.35 24.05
CA PRO A 21 -41.94 50.12 22.85
C PRO A 21 -43.20 50.90 22.45
N GLY A 22 -43.05 52.18 22.08
CA GLY A 22 -44.16 52.93 21.53
C GLY A 22 -44.55 52.44 20.13
N VAL A 23 -45.42 53.21 19.47
CA VAL A 23 -46.06 52.80 18.22
C VAL A 23 -45.11 52.89 17.01
N SER A 24 -43.98 53.58 17.15
CA SER A 24 -43.03 53.83 16.06
C SER A 24 -42.16 52.60 15.75
N LYS A 25 -41.86 52.37 14.46
CA LYS A 25 -40.96 51.29 14.01
C LYS A 25 -39.55 51.42 14.61
N VAL A 26 -39.07 52.66 14.80
CA VAL A 26 -37.74 52.97 15.33
C VAL A 26 -37.62 52.57 16.80
N GLU A 27 -38.64 52.82 17.62
CA GLU A 27 -38.62 52.42 19.04
C GLU A 27 -38.65 50.91 19.20
N ARG A 28 -39.43 50.20 18.38
CA ARG A 28 -39.43 48.74 18.36
C ARG A 28 -38.08 48.16 17.96
N PHE A 29 -37.45 48.74 16.93
CA PHE A 29 -36.11 48.33 16.50
C PHE A 29 -35.08 48.52 17.62
N ARG A 30 -35.06 49.68 18.30
CA ARG A 30 -34.15 49.93 19.44
C ARG A 30 -34.41 48.99 20.61
N TYR A 31 -35.67 48.70 20.89
CA TYR A 31 -36.08 47.81 21.97
C TYR A 31 -35.62 46.37 21.76
N HIS A 32 -35.88 45.79 20.58
CA HIS A 32 -35.46 44.42 20.25
C HIS A 32 -33.97 44.34 19.93
N GLY A 33 -33.40 45.37 19.30
CA GLY A 33 -31.97 45.45 18.99
C GLY A 33 -31.10 45.45 20.24
N ALA A 34 -31.45 46.22 21.28
CA ALA A 34 -30.73 46.19 22.55
C ALA A 34 -30.74 44.81 23.22
N ARG A 35 -31.80 44.02 23.02
CA ARG A 35 -31.93 42.66 23.58
C ARG A 35 -31.16 41.63 22.75
N ALA A 36 -31.15 41.78 21.43
CA ALA A 36 -30.35 40.95 20.54
C ALA A 36 -28.84 41.22 20.69
N ALA A 37 -28.45 42.42 21.11
CA ALA A 37 -27.04 42.75 21.38
C ALA A 37 -26.44 41.94 22.54
N LEU A 38 -27.25 41.48 23.50
CA LEU A 38 -26.78 40.71 24.65
C LEU A 38 -26.20 39.33 24.28
N PRO A 39 -26.92 38.44 23.55
CA PRO A 39 -26.33 37.18 23.09
C PRO A 39 -25.19 37.38 22.09
N ILE A 40 -25.21 38.43 21.28
CA ILE A 40 -24.10 38.78 20.38
C ILE A 40 -22.84 39.12 21.19
N ALA A 41 -22.97 39.95 22.23
CA ALA A 41 -21.85 40.28 23.12
C ALA A 41 -21.30 39.03 23.82
N LEU A 42 -22.17 38.08 24.21
CA LEU A 42 -21.74 36.83 24.82
C LEU A 42 -21.00 35.91 23.84
N ALA A 43 -21.45 35.82 22.59
CA ALA A 43 -20.76 35.07 21.54
C ALA A 43 -19.39 35.66 21.23
N LEU A 44 -19.29 37.00 21.13
CA LEU A 44 -18.01 37.69 20.94
C LEU A 44 -17.06 37.47 22.11
N LEU A 45 -17.56 37.52 23.35
CA LEU A 45 -16.77 37.22 24.54
C LEU A 45 -16.25 35.77 24.50
N LEU A 46 -17.07 34.82 24.09
CA LEU A 46 -16.67 33.42 23.97
C LEU A 46 -15.55 33.25 22.94
N THR A 47 -15.71 33.81 21.74
CA THR A 47 -14.67 33.78 20.69
C THR A 47 -13.36 34.43 21.15
N PHE A 48 -13.43 35.48 21.96
CA PHE A 48 -12.24 36.12 22.52
C PHE A 48 -11.55 35.28 23.59
N LEU A 49 -12.31 34.62 24.47
CA LEU A 49 -11.76 33.74 25.51
C LEU A 49 -11.25 32.42 24.95
N PHE A 50 -11.86 31.90 23.89
CA PHE A 50 -11.52 30.61 23.29
C PHE A 50 -11.29 30.77 21.77
N PRO A 51 -10.11 31.30 21.37
CA PRO A 51 -9.78 31.40 19.95
C PRO A 51 -9.60 29.99 19.34
N PRO A 52 -10.03 29.76 18.09
CA PRO A 52 -9.75 28.50 17.40
C PRO A 52 -8.24 28.32 17.20
N ILE A 53 -7.76 27.09 17.40
CA ILE A 53 -6.33 26.74 17.31
C ILE A 53 -5.91 26.76 15.82
N GLU A 54 -4.75 27.33 15.52
CA GLU A 54 -4.14 27.24 14.19
C GLU A 54 -3.48 25.87 14.02
N GLY A 55 -4.02 25.02 13.15
CA GLY A 55 -3.33 23.81 12.71
C GLY A 55 -2.05 24.12 11.92
N THR A 56 -1.13 23.16 11.88
CA THR A 56 0.15 23.26 11.16
C THR A 56 -0.09 23.50 9.66
N ASN A 57 0.08 24.74 9.21
CA ASN A 57 -0.03 25.09 7.79
C ASN A 57 1.14 24.48 7.00
N VAL A 58 0.83 23.57 6.07
CA VAL A 58 1.84 23.01 5.17
C VAL A 58 2.12 24.02 4.06
N THR A 59 3.37 24.50 3.98
CA THR A 59 3.83 25.32 2.85
C THR A 59 3.86 24.43 1.61
N ARG A 60 3.14 24.80 0.54
CA ARG A 60 3.20 24.05 -0.73
C ARG A 60 4.61 24.19 -1.32
N TYR A 61 5.29 23.06 -1.48
CA TYR A 61 6.63 23.00 -2.05
C TYR A 61 6.57 22.66 -3.55
N ASP A 62 7.35 23.39 -4.36
CA ASP A 62 7.49 23.16 -5.79
C ASP A 62 8.94 22.84 -6.16
N ILE A 63 9.13 22.05 -7.21
CA ILE A 63 10.46 21.69 -7.71
C ILE A 63 11.22 22.95 -8.14
N GLY A 64 12.50 23.04 -7.74
CA GLY A 64 13.39 24.14 -8.09
C GLY A 64 13.22 25.39 -7.24
N VAL A 65 12.27 25.40 -6.30
CA VAL A 65 12.17 26.41 -5.25
C VAL A 65 13.13 26.04 -4.11
N VAL A 66 13.64 27.05 -3.43
CA VAL A 66 14.51 26.89 -2.27
C VAL A 66 13.66 26.77 -1.01
N ALA A 67 13.97 25.81 -0.14
CA ALA A 67 13.24 25.63 1.11
C ALA A 67 13.40 26.86 2.02
N PRO A 68 12.31 27.48 2.50
CA PRO A 68 12.36 28.69 3.33
C PRO A 68 12.79 28.41 4.78
N ALA A 69 12.65 27.16 5.25
CA ALA A 69 12.97 26.71 6.59
C ALA A 69 13.36 25.23 6.57
N ASP A 70 13.99 24.76 7.66
CA ASP A 70 14.25 23.35 7.88
C ASP A 70 12.92 22.60 8.07
N VAL A 71 12.75 21.49 7.35
CA VAL A 71 11.65 20.56 7.57
C VAL A 71 12.22 19.30 8.20
N ILE A 72 11.85 19.04 9.45
CA ILE A 72 12.29 17.89 10.24
C ILE A 72 11.08 16.99 10.45
N ALA A 73 11.26 15.69 10.25
CA ALA A 73 10.19 14.71 10.41
C ALA A 73 9.73 14.61 11.88
N GLU A 74 8.47 14.92 12.16
CA GLU A 74 7.90 14.80 13.51
C GLU A 74 7.52 13.37 13.87
N ILE A 75 7.25 12.55 12.85
CA ILE A 75 6.88 11.13 12.92
C ILE A 75 7.74 10.31 11.96
N GLU A 76 7.81 9.00 12.19
CA GLU A 76 8.40 8.06 11.24
C GLU A 76 7.41 7.80 10.10
N PHE A 77 7.90 7.77 8.85
CA PHE A 77 7.08 7.49 7.67
C PHE A 77 7.90 6.84 6.57
N ALA A 78 7.23 6.16 5.64
CA ALA A 78 7.85 5.54 4.50
C ALA A 78 7.53 6.29 3.21
N VAL A 79 8.51 6.39 2.32
CA VAL A 79 8.38 7.04 1.01
C VAL A 79 7.93 5.97 0.01
N PRO A 80 6.70 6.08 -0.54
CA PRO A 80 6.21 5.10 -1.50
C PRO A 80 6.99 5.19 -2.82
N LYS A 81 7.15 4.04 -3.48
CA LYS A 81 7.63 4.01 -4.86
C LYS A 81 6.56 4.58 -5.79
N THR A 82 7.01 5.26 -6.84
CA THR A 82 6.15 5.60 -7.96
C THR A 82 5.70 4.33 -8.70
N ALA A 83 4.59 4.40 -9.44
CA ALA A 83 4.10 3.26 -10.21
C ALA A 83 5.13 2.75 -11.24
N THR A 84 5.93 3.66 -11.82
CA THR A 84 6.99 3.34 -12.77
C THR A 84 8.18 2.64 -12.10
N GLU A 85 8.62 3.12 -10.94
CA GLU A 85 9.67 2.47 -10.13
C GLU A 85 9.23 1.06 -9.71
N LEU A 86 8.01 0.93 -9.19
CA LEU A 86 7.48 -0.36 -8.73
C LEU A 86 7.38 -1.38 -9.87
N GLU A 87 6.88 -0.97 -11.03
CA GLU A 87 6.76 -1.85 -12.20
C GLU A 87 8.14 -2.25 -12.75
N ARG A 88 9.09 -1.32 -12.77
CA ARG A 88 10.48 -1.60 -13.16
C ARG A 88 11.12 -2.62 -12.21
N ASP A 89 10.97 -2.42 -10.91
CA ASP A 89 11.54 -3.32 -9.90
C ASP A 89 10.88 -4.70 -9.94
N ARG A 90 9.56 -4.78 -10.16
CA ARG A 90 8.83 -6.04 -10.36
C ARG A 90 9.32 -6.81 -11.57
N ARG A 91 9.54 -6.12 -12.68
CA ARG A 91 10.09 -6.73 -13.89
C ARG A 91 11.49 -7.28 -13.66
N ALA A 92 12.36 -6.48 -13.05
CA ALA A 92 13.71 -6.90 -12.71
C ALA A 92 13.71 -8.12 -11.76
N ALA A 93 12.83 -8.12 -10.75
CA ALA A 93 12.67 -9.25 -9.85
C ALA A 93 12.21 -10.52 -10.57
N ALA A 94 11.27 -10.42 -11.52
CA ALA A 94 10.82 -11.55 -12.32
C ALA A 94 11.90 -12.08 -13.29
N GLU A 95 12.66 -11.19 -13.92
CA GLU A 95 13.74 -11.53 -14.84
C GLU A 95 14.92 -12.21 -14.12
N ALA A 96 15.13 -11.89 -12.84
CA ALA A 96 16.15 -12.51 -12.00
C ALA A 96 15.79 -13.94 -11.57
N VAL A 97 14.54 -14.39 -11.74
CA VAL A 97 14.11 -15.75 -11.37
C VAL A 97 14.62 -16.77 -12.40
N PRO A 98 15.44 -17.75 -11.98
CA PRO A 98 15.86 -18.86 -12.84
C PRO A 98 14.70 -19.65 -13.43
N ARG A 99 14.87 -20.14 -14.65
CA ARG A 99 13.90 -21.07 -15.25
C ARG A 99 13.89 -22.40 -14.49
N THR A 100 12.71 -22.98 -14.35
CA THR A 100 12.50 -24.27 -13.69
C THR A 100 12.33 -25.38 -14.71
N PHE A 101 12.99 -26.52 -14.48
CA PHE A 101 12.91 -27.73 -15.29
C PHE A 101 12.51 -28.91 -14.41
N ASP A 102 11.63 -29.77 -14.92
CA ASP A 102 11.34 -31.06 -14.32
C ASP A 102 12.34 -32.10 -14.85
N GLU A 103 12.97 -32.83 -13.93
CA GLU A 103 13.94 -33.89 -14.22
C GLU A 103 13.26 -35.25 -14.26
N ARG A 104 13.43 -35.94 -15.38
CA ARG A 104 12.87 -37.27 -15.67
C ARG A 104 14.02 -38.24 -15.95
N PRO A 105 14.66 -38.81 -14.92
CA PRO A 105 15.84 -39.66 -15.09
C PRO A 105 15.53 -40.95 -15.87
N ALA A 106 14.31 -41.48 -15.74
CA ALA A 106 13.84 -42.69 -16.44
C ALA A 106 13.74 -42.54 -17.98
N ILE A 107 13.92 -41.34 -18.52
CA ILE A 107 13.96 -41.12 -19.98
C ILE A 107 15.16 -41.86 -20.60
N GLY A 108 16.30 -41.96 -19.89
CA GLY A 108 17.43 -42.76 -20.36
C GLY A 108 17.04 -44.22 -20.60
N ASP A 109 16.37 -44.85 -19.64
CA ASP A 109 15.90 -46.24 -19.77
C ASP A 109 14.88 -46.40 -20.91
N THR A 110 13.99 -45.41 -21.05
CA THR A 110 12.97 -45.39 -22.11
C THR A 110 13.61 -45.33 -23.49
N VAL A 111 14.56 -44.41 -23.70
CA VAL A 111 15.28 -44.26 -24.98
C VAL A 111 16.13 -45.50 -25.27
N ALA A 112 16.79 -46.07 -24.25
CA ALA A 112 17.60 -47.28 -24.40
C ALA A 112 16.75 -48.49 -24.80
N THR A 113 15.54 -48.61 -24.25
CA THR A 113 14.57 -49.65 -24.61
C THR A 113 14.10 -49.50 -26.06
N ASN A 114 13.74 -48.27 -26.47
CA ASN A 114 13.32 -48.00 -27.85
C ASN A 114 14.44 -48.29 -28.86
N LEU A 115 15.68 -47.91 -28.55
CA LEU A 115 16.85 -48.27 -29.35
C LEU A 115 17.05 -49.79 -29.43
N GLY A 116 16.84 -50.50 -28.32
CA GLY A 116 16.86 -51.97 -28.30
C GLY A 116 15.89 -52.56 -29.32
N LEU A 117 14.62 -52.16 -29.26
CA LEU A 117 13.58 -52.60 -30.20
C LEU A 117 13.90 -52.27 -31.66
N PHE A 118 14.50 -51.10 -31.91
CA PHE A 118 14.95 -50.70 -33.24
C PHE A 118 16.04 -51.65 -33.78
N PHE A 119 17.07 -51.95 -32.98
CA PHE A 119 18.10 -52.88 -33.40
C PHE A 119 17.59 -54.32 -33.51
N ASP A 120 16.63 -54.74 -32.68
CA ASP A 120 16.02 -56.07 -32.74
C ASP A 120 15.25 -56.26 -34.06
N ALA A 121 14.57 -55.21 -34.53
CA ALA A 121 13.90 -55.21 -35.83
C ALA A 121 14.90 -55.35 -36.99
N ILE A 122 16.05 -54.68 -36.91
CA ILE A 122 17.14 -54.81 -37.91
C ILE A 122 17.71 -56.23 -37.89
N ASP A 123 18.01 -56.78 -36.71
CA ASP A 123 18.52 -58.15 -36.57
C ASP A 123 17.58 -59.17 -37.22
N GLY A 124 16.27 -59.06 -36.99
CA GLY A 124 15.27 -59.92 -37.61
C GLY A 124 15.31 -59.87 -39.15
N ALA A 125 15.36 -58.66 -39.72
CA ALA A 125 15.43 -58.50 -41.18
C ALA A 125 16.74 -59.02 -41.79
N VAL A 126 17.87 -58.83 -41.10
CA VAL A 126 19.17 -59.36 -41.53
C VAL A 126 19.19 -60.89 -41.50
N LEU A 127 18.61 -61.51 -40.45
CA LEU A 127 18.49 -62.97 -40.34
C LEU A 127 17.62 -63.58 -41.45
N GLU A 128 16.59 -62.84 -41.90
CA GLU A 128 15.73 -63.21 -43.04
C GLU A 128 16.41 -62.97 -44.40
N GLY A 129 17.55 -62.26 -44.44
CA GLY A 129 18.23 -61.85 -45.67
C GLY A 129 17.51 -60.74 -46.45
N ASP A 130 16.59 -60.01 -45.80
CA ASP A 130 15.75 -58.98 -46.41
C ASP A 130 16.37 -57.58 -46.23
N THR A 131 17.30 -57.22 -47.12
CA THR A 131 17.98 -55.92 -47.11
C THR A 131 17.03 -54.75 -47.41
N LEU A 132 15.95 -54.98 -48.15
CA LEU A 132 14.94 -53.95 -48.41
C LEU A 132 14.19 -53.60 -47.11
N ARG A 133 13.88 -54.61 -46.28
CA ARG A 133 13.26 -54.40 -44.98
C ARG A 133 14.20 -53.66 -44.00
N VAL A 134 15.50 -53.93 -44.04
CA VAL A 134 16.49 -53.15 -43.26
C VAL A 134 16.45 -51.68 -43.65
N ASP A 135 16.46 -51.37 -44.95
CA ASP A 135 16.34 -50.00 -45.47
C ASP A 135 15.04 -49.33 -45.04
N GLN A 136 13.90 -50.04 -45.11
CA GLN A 136 12.61 -49.53 -44.63
C GLN A 136 12.60 -49.20 -43.13
N ILE A 137 13.25 -50.03 -42.30
CA ILE A 137 13.38 -49.78 -40.85
C ILE A 137 14.18 -48.50 -40.61
N LEU A 138 15.32 -48.34 -41.29
CA LEU A 138 16.15 -47.14 -41.19
C LEU A 138 15.40 -45.89 -41.64
N GLN A 139 14.69 -45.96 -42.77
CA GLN A 139 13.88 -44.85 -43.28
C GLN A 139 12.71 -44.49 -42.35
N SER A 140 12.12 -45.47 -41.65
CA SER A 140 11.09 -45.22 -40.65
C SER A 140 11.62 -44.40 -39.46
N ALA A 141 12.89 -44.57 -39.12
CA ALA A 141 13.64 -43.74 -38.18
C ALA A 141 14.20 -42.46 -38.83
N ARG A 142 13.84 -42.15 -40.08
CA ARG A 142 14.33 -41.01 -40.88
C ARG A 142 15.84 -41.05 -41.14
N ILE A 143 16.41 -42.25 -41.21
CA ILE A 143 17.82 -42.49 -41.52
C ILE A 143 17.89 -42.95 -42.97
N ASN A 144 18.58 -42.18 -43.82
CA ASN A 144 18.88 -42.55 -45.19
C ASN A 144 20.36 -42.96 -45.25
N PRO A 145 20.71 -44.25 -45.09
CA PRO A 145 22.09 -44.68 -45.00
C PRO A 145 22.82 -44.53 -46.34
N SER A 146 24.10 -44.15 -46.29
CA SER A 146 25.02 -44.36 -47.42
C SER A 146 25.24 -45.86 -47.67
N PRO A 147 25.78 -46.26 -48.85
CA PRO A 147 26.14 -47.66 -49.08
C PRO A 147 27.08 -48.24 -48.02
N SER A 148 28.09 -47.48 -47.60
CA SER A 148 29.02 -47.88 -46.53
C SER A 148 28.35 -47.99 -45.16
N GLN A 149 27.38 -47.13 -44.85
CA GLN A 149 26.58 -47.24 -43.63
C GLN A 149 25.63 -48.44 -43.68
N MET A 150 25.07 -48.76 -44.85
CA MET A 150 24.27 -49.96 -45.03
C MET A 150 25.12 -51.22 -44.80
N ASP A 151 26.31 -51.30 -45.40
CA ASP A 151 27.25 -52.41 -45.16
C ASP A 151 27.58 -52.55 -43.66
N TYR A 152 27.76 -51.42 -42.97
CA TYR A 152 28.01 -51.37 -41.53
C TYR A 152 26.85 -51.92 -40.69
N VAL A 153 25.61 -51.62 -41.08
CA VAL A 153 24.41 -52.14 -40.42
C VAL A 153 24.22 -53.64 -40.69
N LEU A 154 24.56 -54.10 -41.90
CA LEU A 154 24.41 -55.51 -42.27
C LEU A 154 25.43 -56.41 -41.55
N ASP A 155 26.64 -55.91 -41.30
CA ASP A 155 27.65 -56.62 -40.52
C ASP A 155 27.25 -56.78 -39.04
N SER A 156 27.27 -58.01 -38.53
CA SER A 156 26.79 -58.32 -37.17
C SER A 156 27.65 -57.73 -36.06
N GLU A 157 28.97 -57.70 -36.23
CA GLU A 157 29.88 -57.20 -35.20
C GLU A 157 29.77 -55.67 -35.10
N GLN A 158 29.77 -55.01 -36.26
CA GLN A 158 29.63 -53.56 -36.39
C GLN A 158 28.27 -53.07 -35.90
N ARG A 159 27.18 -53.73 -36.28
CA ARG A 159 25.84 -53.43 -35.76
C ARG A 159 25.74 -53.61 -34.24
N ASN A 160 26.35 -54.66 -33.69
CA ASN A 160 26.33 -54.88 -32.24
C ASN A 160 27.17 -53.82 -31.49
N ALA A 161 28.29 -53.37 -32.07
CA ALA A 161 29.06 -52.25 -31.54
C ALA A 161 28.23 -50.96 -31.53
N LEU A 162 27.49 -50.68 -32.60
CA LEU A 162 26.58 -49.54 -32.70
C LEU A 162 25.46 -49.60 -31.65
N ARG A 163 24.83 -50.77 -31.48
CA ARG A 163 23.81 -51.03 -30.45
C ARG A 163 24.36 -50.76 -29.05
N THR A 164 25.54 -51.32 -28.75
CA THR A 164 26.17 -51.20 -27.44
C THR A 164 26.54 -49.74 -27.13
N ALA A 165 27.15 -49.04 -28.10
CA ALA A 165 27.50 -47.63 -27.97
C ALA A 165 26.27 -46.74 -27.75
N SER A 166 25.22 -46.94 -28.56
CA SER A 166 23.96 -46.19 -28.44
C SER A 166 23.33 -46.39 -27.05
N ARG A 167 23.24 -47.65 -26.60
CA ARG A 167 22.67 -47.99 -25.30
C ARG A 167 23.47 -47.41 -24.14
N ALA A 168 24.80 -47.52 -24.17
CA ALA A 168 25.67 -47.00 -23.12
C ALA A 168 25.59 -45.47 -23.03
N ALA A 169 25.70 -44.77 -24.16
CA ALA A 169 25.58 -43.32 -24.22
C ALA A 169 24.24 -42.84 -23.64
N THR A 170 23.14 -43.49 -24.02
CA THR A 170 21.81 -43.14 -23.52
C THR A 170 21.66 -43.36 -22.01
N LEU A 171 22.11 -44.49 -21.48
CA LEU A 171 21.96 -44.81 -20.05
C LEU A 171 22.88 -43.98 -19.15
N GLU A 172 24.05 -43.57 -19.65
CA GLU A 172 25.02 -42.84 -18.83
C GLU A 172 24.89 -41.32 -18.95
N ILE A 173 24.50 -40.80 -20.12
CA ILE A 173 24.53 -39.36 -20.39
C ILE A 173 23.16 -38.72 -20.13
N ILE A 174 22.06 -39.30 -20.65
CA ILE A 174 20.73 -38.67 -20.53
C ILE A 174 20.35 -38.40 -19.06
N PRO A 175 20.52 -39.34 -18.10
CA PRO A 175 20.13 -39.11 -16.71
C PRO A 175 20.91 -37.99 -15.99
N ARG A 176 22.01 -37.49 -16.57
CA ARG A 176 22.83 -36.43 -15.95
C ARG A 176 22.19 -35.04 -16.05
N GLY A 177 21.13 -34.88 -16.83
CA GLY A 177 20.45 -33.59 -16.99
C GLY A 177 20.62 -33.02 -18.40
N MET A 178 20.09 -33.74 -19.38
CA MET A 178 20.09 -33.32 -20.78
C MET A 178 18.85 -32.47 -21.11
N ALA A 179 19.07 -31.30 -21.72
CA ALA A 179 18.00 -30.36 -22.11
C ALA A 179 18.03 -30.05 -23.61
N ASP A 180 16.90 -29.58 -24.12
CA ASP A 180 16.82 -29.03 -25.49
C ASP A 180 17.73 -27.79 -25.61
N PRO A 181 18.63 -27.72 -26.60
CA PRO A 181 19.46 -26.55 -26.84
C PRO A 181 18.68 -25.24 -26.95
N ALA A 182 17.47 -25.26 -27.51
CA ALA A 182 16.63 -24.07 -27.62
C ALA A 182 16.15 -23.59 -26.25
N GLU A 183 15.79 -24.52 -25.37
CA GLU A 183 15.37 -24.21 -24.00
C GLU A 183 16.53 -23.76 -23.13
N ALA A 184 17.69 -24.43 -23.25
CA ALA A 184 18.91 -24.06 -22.54
C ALA A 184 19.41 -22.66 -22.95
N SER A 185 19.34 -22.33 -24.25
CA SER A 185 19.76 -21.01 -24.77
C SER A 185 18.78 -19.89 -24.39
N GLY A 186 17.55 -20.23 -24.01
CA GLY A 186 16.54 -19.28 -23.53
C GLY A 186 16.70 -18.89 -22.06
N VAL A 187 17.61 -19.52 -21.31
CA VAL A 187 17.88 -19.21 -19.91
C VAL A 187 18.74 -17.94 -19.84
N THR A 188 18.27 -16.93 -19.11
CA THR A 188 18.96 -15.64 -18.94
C THR A 188 19.84 -15.58 -17.69
N THR A 189 19.79 -16.62 -16.86
CA THR A 189 20.50 -16.75 -15.57
C THR A 189 21.61 -17.78 -15.67
N ASP A 190 22.64 -17.66 -14.81
CA ASP A 190 23.74 -18.64 -14.75
C ASP A 190 23.35 -19.99 -14.12
N VAL A 191 22.15 -20.05 -13.54
CA VAL A 191 21.61 -21.23 -12.86
C VAL A 191 20.20 -21.54 -13.37
N ILE A 192 19.76 -22.77 -13.14
CA ILE A 192 18.38 -23.24 -13.33
C ILE A 192 17.88 -23.91 -12.06
N TYR A 193 16.57 -23.95 -11.87
CA TYR A 193 15.94 -24.81 -10.87
C TYR A 193 15.59 -26.15 -11.51
N VAL A 194 15.95 -27.24 -10.84
CA VAL A 194 15.69 -28.61 -11.27
C VAL A 194 14.82 -29.29 -10.23
N ARG A 195 13.62 -29.70 -10.65
CA ARG A 195 12.64 -30.41 -9.82
C ARG A 195 12.70 -31.89 -10.13
N THR A 196 13.15 -32.69 -9.15
CA THR A 196 13.10 -34.14 -9.24
C THR A 196 11.84 -34.63 -8.52
N ILE A 197 10.97 -35.34 -9.25
CA ILE A 197 9.74 -35.92 -8.69
C ILE A 197 10.03 -37.35 -8.23
N ALA A 198 9.89 -37.62 -6.94
CA ALA A 198 10.09 -38.94 -6.34
C ALA A 198 8.83 -39.33 -5.54
N GLY A 199 7.90 -40.03 -6.19
CA GLY A 199 6.57 -40.28 -5.64
C GLY A 199 5.79 -38.96 -5.50
N ASP A 200 5.26 -38.70 -4.31
CA ASP A 200 4.53 -37.45 -3.99
C ASP A 200 5.47 -36.29 -3.60
N ASN A 201 6.76 -36.55 -3.43
CA ASN A 201 7.72 -35.53 -3.03
C ASN A 201 8.36 -34.87 -4.25
N VAL A 202 8.38 -33.54 -4.24
CA VAL A 202 9.11 -32.73 -5.21
C VAL A 202 10.32 -32.13 -4.50
N ILE A 203 11.52 -32.48 -4.98
CA ILE A 203 12.76 -31.88 -4.49
C ILE A 203 13.27 -30.92 -5.55
N GLU A 204 13.31 -29.64 -5.21
CA GLU A 204 13.89 -28.61 -6.06
C GLU A 204 15.35 -28.36 -5.67
N ARG A 205 16.21 -28.26 -6.68
CA ARG A 205 17.64 -27.98 -6.51
C ARG A 205 18.09 -26.94 -7.52
N THR A 206 18.96 -26.03 -7.09
CA THR A 206 19.66 -25.13 -8.00
C THR A 206 20.80 -25.89 -8.68
N ARG A 207 20.89 -25.80 -10.01
CA ARG A 207 22.03 -26.30 -10.78
C ARG A 207 22.63 -25.21 -11.68
N PRO A 208 23.97 -25.15 -11.84
CA PRO A 208 24.59 -24.30 -12.84
C PRO A 208 24.13 -24.65 -14.25
N LEU A 209 23.93 -23.64 -15.11
CA LEU A 209 23.60 -23.85 -16.52
C LEU A 209 24.72 -24.61 -17.26
N THR A 210 25.96 -24.44 -16.83
CA THR A 210 27.14 -25.14 -17.38
C THR A 210 27.14 -26.65 -17.15
N GLU A 211 26.34 -27.16 -16.21
CA GLU A 211 26.18 -28.60 -15.96
C GLU A 211 25.09 -29.23 -16.84
N VAL A 212 24.30 -28.43 -17.55
CA VAL A 212 23.26 -28.92 -18.46
C VAL A 212 23.89 -29.47 -19.73
N ILE A 213 23.58 -30.73 -20.04
CA ILE A 213 24.10 -31.41 -21.24
C ILE A 213 23.24 -31.04 -22.44
N THR A 214 23.86 -30.53 -23.50
CA THR A 214 23.16 -30.27 -24.77
C THR A 214 23.18 -31.48 -25.69
N SER A 215 22.30 -31.51 -26.70
CA SER A 215 22.36 -32.52 -27.77
C SER A 215 23.73 -32.61 -28.44
N ARG A 216 24.40 -31.47 -28.61
CA ARG A 216 25.74 -31.44 -29.18
C ARG A 216 26.75 -32.19 -28.31
N ASP A 217 26.73 -31.94 -27.00
CA ASP A 217 27.63 -32.60 -26.04
C ASP A 217 27.34 -34.10 -25.97
N PHE A 218 26.05 -34.47 -25.97
CA PHE A 218 25.60 -35.85 -25.99
C PHE A 218 26.16 -36.61 -27.20
N TYR A 219 26.00 -36.08 -28.42
CA TYR A 219 26.50 -36.75 -29.62
C TYR A 219 28.03 -36.81 -29.68
N ALA A 220 28.72 -35.79 -29.19
CA ALA A 220 30.18 -35.78 -29.13
C ALA A 220 30.72 -36.84 -28.16
N GLN A 221 30.07 -36.99 -26.99
CA GLN A 221 30.43 -38.00 -25.99
C GLN A 221 30.01 -39.41 -26.42
N ALA A 222 28.86 -39.56 -27.09
CA ALA A 222 28.35 -40.86 -27.52
C ALA A 222 29.32 -41.60 -28.47
N VAL A 223 30.02 -40.87 -29.34
CA VAL A 223 31.03 -41.43 -30.24
C VAL A 223 32.18 -42.10 -29.49
N LEU A 224 32.47 -41.67 -28.26
CA LEU A 224 33.52 -42.26 -27.42
C LEU A 224 33.18 -43.68 -26.94
N TYR A 225 31.91 -44.11 -27.05
CA TYR A 225 31.48 -45.47 -26.73
C TYR A 225 31.63 -46.45 -27.91
N LEU A 226 31.97 -45.98 -29.12
CA LEU A 226 32.32 -46.84 -30.23
C LEU A 226 33.72 -47.44 -30.05
N PRO A 227 34.02 -48.61 -30.66
CA PRO A 227 35.36 -49.17 -30.66
C PRO A 227 36.40 -48.16 -31.18
N PRO A 228 37.59 -48.07 -30.55
CA PRO A 228 38.66 -47.20 -31.03
C PRO A 228 39.02 -47.49 -32.50
N GLY A 229 39.13 -46.44 -33.32
CA GLY A 229 39.41 -46.57 -34.75
C GLY A 229 38.18 -46.82 -35.64
N SER A 230 36.96 -46.77 -35.08
CA SER A 230 35.72 -46.84 -35.88
C SER A 230 35.70 -45.78 -36.98
N PRO A 231 35.27 -46.14 -38.21
CA PRO A 231 35.31 -45.24 -39.36
C PRO A 231 34.37 -44.04 -39.17
N PRO A 232 34.60 -42.91 -39.87
CA PRO A 232 33.74 -41.72 -39.80
C PRO A 232 32.25 -42.05 -40.04
N ASP A 233 31.97 -42.91 -41.03
CA ASP A 233 30.61 -43.33 -41.37
C ASP A 233 29.87 -44.00 -40.21
N ALA A 234 30.57 -44.74 -39.35
CA ALA A 234 30.00 -45.35 -38.15
C ALA A 234 29.66 -44.31 -37.08
N GLN A 235 30.50 -43.28 -36.93
CA GLN A 235 30.23 -42.17 -36.01
C GLN A 235 29.02 -41.36 -36.48
N ASP A 236 28.91 -41.11 -37.78
CA ASP A 236 27.78 -40.41 -38.37
C ASP A 236 26.49 -41.22 -38.30
N LEU A 237 26.56 -42.53 -38.55
CA LEU A 237 25.43 -43.43 -38.37
C LEU A 237 24.96 -43.47 -36.91
N LEU A 238 25.88 -43.53 -35.94
CA LEU A 238 25.55 -43.44 -34.52
C LEU A 238 24.79 -42.13 -34.22
N ARG A 239 25.29 -40.99 -34.72
CA ARG A 239 24.60 -39.70 -34.53
C ARG A 239 23.18 -39.73 -35.11
N LEU A 240 23.00 -40.27 -36.31
CA LEU A 240 21.67 -40.38 -36.94
C LEU A 240 20.71 -41.27 -36.13
N VAL A 241 21.19 -42.42 -35.64
CA VAL A 241 20.42 -43.31 -34.76
C VAL A 241 20.03 -42.60 -33.46
N LEU A 242 20.95 -41.85 -32.85
CA LEU A 242 20.68 -41.12 -31.61
C LEU A 242 19.74 -39.93 -31.83
N ILE A 243 19.90 -39.18 -32.93
CA ILE A 243 19.03 -38.05 -33.29
C ILE A 243 17.58 -38.50 -33.45
N SER A 244 17.36 -39.64 -34.12
CA SER A 244 16.01 -40.16 -34.39
C SER A 244 15.27 -40.65 -33.14
N HIS A 245 16.00 -40.99 -32.07
CA HIS A 245 15.43 -41.52 -30.82
C HIS A 245 15.58 -40.57 -29.63
N LEU A 246 16.07 -39.34 -29.85
CA LEU A 246 16.40 -38.43 -28.77
C LEU A 246 15.18 -38.01 -27.96
N GLN A 247 15.32 -38.07 -26.63
CA GLN A 247 14.42 -37.41 -25.69
C GLN A 247 15.25 -36.74 -24.59
N PHE A 248 14.73 -35.63 -24.06
CA PHE A 248 15.39 -34.83 -23.03
C PHE A 248 14.95 -35.24 -21.62
N SER A 249 15.92 -35.37 -20.70
CA SER A 249 15.64 -35.65 -19.30
C SER A 249 15.20 -34.40 -18.53
N LEU A 250 15.59 -33.20 -19.00
CA LEU A 250 15.14 -31.93 -18.46
C LEU A 250 14.09 -31.33 -19.39
N THR A 251 12.89 -31.12 -18.85
CA THR A 251 11.79 -30.46 -19.56
C THR A 251 11.37 -29.18 -18.86
N PRO A 252 11.18 -28.07 -19.57
CA PRO A 252 10.83 -26.80 -18.93
C PRO A 252 9.46 -26.89 -18.23
N ASN A 253 9.41 -26.41 -16.99
CA ASN A 253 8.18 -26.24 -16.24
C ASN A 253 7.79 -24.76 -16.21
N VAL A 254 7.00 -24.36 -17.20
CA VAL A 254 6.55 -22.97 -17.35
C VAL A 254 5.67 -22.55 -16.16
N THR A 255 4.80 -23.43 -15.66
CA THR A 255 3.91 -23.12 -14.54
C THR A 255 4.69 -22.82 -13.26
N ALA A 256 5.67 -23.65 -12.90
CA ALA A 256 6.52 -23.43 -11.74
C ALA A 256 7.36 -22.14 -11.90
N THR A 257 7.91 -21.92 -13.10
CA THR A 257 8.68 -20.72 -13.41
C THR A 257 7.84 -19.45 -13.27
N GLU A 258 6.64 -19.41 -13.84
CA GLU A 258 5.75 -18.24 -13.76
C GLU A 258 5.22 -18.02 -12.34
N SER A 259 4.94 -19.08 -11.59
CA SER A 259 4.58 -18.98 -10.18
C SER A 259 5.70 -18.37 -9.33
N ALA A 260 6.96 -18.80 -9.55
CA ALA A 260 8.12 -18.23 -8.87
C ALA A 260 8.35 -16.76 -9.27
N ARG A 261 8.16 -16.42 -10.55
CA ARG A 261 8.21 -15.02 -11.04
C ARG A 261 7.14 -14.14 -10.42
N GLU A 262 5.92 -14.65 -10.25
CA GLU A 262 4.85 -13.92 -9.58
C GLU A 262 5.15 -13.72 -8.09
N ALA A 263 5.64 -14.74 -7.40
CA ALA A 263 6.09 -14.60 -6.02
C ALA A 263 7.21 -13.55 -5.87
N ALA A 264 8.17 -13.53 -6.80
CA ALA A 264 9.23 -12.51 -6.83
C ALA A 264 8.65 -11.09 -7.04
N ARG A 265 7.72 -10.90 -7.98
CA ARG A 265 7.01 -9.61 -8.19
C ARG A 265 6.27 -9.15 -6.94
N ASN A 266 5.63 -10.07 -6.23
CA ASN A 266 4.87 -9.77 -5.02
C ASN A 266 5.76 -9.47 -3.80
N SER A 267 7.02 -9.94 -3.81
CA SER A 267 8.00 -9.65 -2.76
C SER A 267 8.67 -8.26 -2.88
N VAL A 268 8.45 -7.55 -4.00
CA VAL A 268 9.04 -6.22 -4.20
C VAL A 268 8.46 -5.21 -3.20
N PRO A 269 9.32 -4.53 -2.39
CA PRO A 269 8.86 -3.53 -1.44
C PRO A 269 8.12 -2.38 -2.14
N LEU A 270 7.01 -1.95 -1.53
CA LEU A 270 6.19 -0.82 -2.01
C LEU A 270 6.83 0.54 -1.71
N THR A 271 7.78 0.58 -0.78
CA THR A 271 8.48 1.79 -0.32
C THR A 271 9.94 1.75 -0.79
N LYS A 272 10.53 2.94 -0.99
CA LYS A 272 11.93 3.08 -1.41
C LYS A 272 12.87 3.61 -0.32
N ALA A 273 12.32 4.27 0.69
CA ALA A 273 13.06 4.76 1.84
C ALA A 273 12.13 4.86 3.04
N ASP A 274 12.69 4.65 4.23
CA ASP A 274 12.03 4.93 5.51
C ASP A 274 12.74 6.13 6.13
N VAL A 275 11.97 7.12 6.59
CA VAL A 275 12.46 8.36 7.21
C VAL A 275 12.12 8.32 8.68
N LEU A 276 13.14 8.45 9.52
CA LEU A 276 12.97 8.36 10.97
C LEU A 276 12.52 9.69 11.56
N ARG A 277 11.88 9.62 12.73
CA ARG A 277 11.56 10.81 13.52
C ARG A 277 12.83 11.60 13.86
N GLY A 278 12.79 12.90 13.64
CA GLY A 278 13.91 13.82 13.85
C GLY A 278 14.89 13.92 12.68
N GLU A 279 14.69 13.15 11.61
CA GLU A 279 15.48 13.28 10.38
C GLU A 279 15.10 14.55 9.61
N ALA A 280 16.09 15.25 9.07
CA ALA A 280 15.85 16.41 8.23
C ALA A 280 15.43 15.97 6.82
N ILE A 281 14.20 16.34 6.41
CA ILE A 281 13.65 16.06 5.08
C ILE A 281 14.26 17.02 4.05
N VAL A 282 14.30 18.31 4.38
CA VAL A 282 15.00 19.35 3.62
C VAL A 282 15.52 20.41 4.58
N ARG A 283 16.69 20.99 4.29
CA ARG A 283 17.23 22.11 5.08
C ARG A 283 16.87 23.45 4.44
N ALA A 284 16.77 24.48 5.28
CA ALA A 284 16.62 25.84 4.84
C ALA A 284 17.72 26.21 3.83
N ALA A 285 17.34 26.96 2.82
CA ALA A 285 18.20 27.38 1.71
C ALA A 285 18.63 26.27 0.72
N ASP A 286 18.23 25.00 0.91
CA ASP A 286 18.48 23.95 -0.08
C ASP A 286 17.44 23.95 -1.21
N PRO A 287 17.84 23.69 -2.47
CA PRO A 287 16.91 23.56 -3.59
C PRO A 287 16.11 22.27 -3.49
N ILE A 288 14.79 22.35 -3.72
CA ILE A 288 13.90 21.20 -3.67
C ILE A 288 13.98 20.44 -4.99
N GLY A 289 14.63 19.27 -4.95
CA GLY A 289 14.67 18.33 -6.05
C GLY A 289 13.45 17.40 -6.11
N PRO A 290 13.34 16.57 -7.17
CA PRO A 290 12.23 15.61 -7.31
C PRO A 290 12.13 14.63 -6.14
N GLU A 291 13.25 14.05 -5.70
CA GLU A 291 13.26 13.10 -4.57
C GLU A 291 12.86 13.79 -3.26
N THR A 292 13.36 15.00 -3.01
CA THR A 292 13.01 15.79 -1.82
C THR A 292 11.53 16.13 -1.82
N LEU A 293 10.95 16.50 -2.97
CA LEU A 293 9.52 16.78 -3.09
C LEU A 293 8.68 15.53 -2.78
N GLU A 294 9.07 14.36 -3.28
CA GLU A 294 8.39 13.10 -2.97
C GLU A 294 8.45 12.76 -1.47
N ARG A 295 9.60 13.01 -0.81
CA ARG A 295 9.71 12.86 0.65
C ARG A 295 8.79 13.82 1.41
N LEU A 296 8.72 15.09 0.98
CA LEU A 296 7.84 16.09 1.57
C LEU A 296 6.35 15.74 1.39
N GLN A 297 5.96 15.25 0.22
CA GLN A 297 4.60 14.79 -0.06
C GLN A 297 4.24 13.55 0.76
N ALA A 298 5.16 12.59 0.88
CA ALA A 298 4.97 11.40 1.71
C ALA A 298 4.81 11.77 3.19
N TYR A 299 5.60 12.74 3.67
CA TYR A 299 5.48 13.26 5.02
C TYR A 299 4.11 13.93 5.27
N GLU A 300 3.66 14.77 4.34
CA GLU A 300 2.35 15.40 4.40
C GLU A 300 1.21 14.36 4.42
N SER A 301 1.29 13.30 3.62
CA SER A 301 0.31 12.21 3.69
C SER A 301 0.36 11.48 5.03
N ALA A 302 1.54 11.22 5.58
CA ALA A 302 1.68 10.52 6.86
C ALA A 302 1.13 11.35 8.03
N LEU A 303 1.32 12.67 8.01
CA LEU A 303 0.72 13.56 9.01
C LEU A 303 -0.81 13.62 8.90
N ARG A 304 -1.38 13.57 7.69
CA ARG A 304 -2.84 13.48 7.49
C ARG A 304 -3.39 12.17 8.05
N ASP A 305 -2.73 11.06 7.75
CA ASP A 305 -3.13 9.74 8.23
C ASP A 305 -3.04 9.61 9.76
N ALA A 306 -2.13 10.39 10.37
CA ALA A 306 -1.98 10.48 11.83
C ALA A 306 -2.92 11.50 12.50
N ASP A 307 -3.83 12.14 11.75
CA ASP A 307 -4.73 13.21 12.22
C ASP A 307 -3.97 14.42 12.82
N LEU A 308 -2.71 14.62 12.42
CA LEU A 308 -1.86 15.74 12.85
C LEU A 308 -1.95 16.95 11.91
N LEU A 309 -2.67 16.81 10.80
CA LEU A 309 -2.98 17.90 9.86
C LEU A 309 -4.48 18.22 9.92
N GLU A 310 -4.84 19.29 10.63
CA GLU A 310 -6.17 19.87 10.53
C GLU A 310 -6.38 20.48 9.14
N SER A 311 -7.55 20.22 8.55
CA SER A 311 -7.94 20.66 7.21
C SER A 311 -7.81 22.18 7.02
N GLU A 312 -7.46 22.60 5.79
CA GLU A 312 -7.43 23.99 5.29
C GLU A 312 -8.82 24.69 5.34
N GLU A 313 -9.49 24.75 6.48
CA GLU A 313 -10.57 25.71 6.67
C GLU A 313 -9.89 27.07 6.95
N PRO A 314 -10.16 28.12 6.15
CA PRO A 314 -9.64 29.45 6.46
C PRO A 314 -10.04 29.78 7.91
N VAL A 315 -9.11 30.28 8.72
CA VAL A 315 -9.38 30.66 10.13
C VAL A 315 -10.67 31.49 10.26
N ALA A 316 -10.98 32.31 9.25
CA ALA A 316 -12.23 33.07 9.17
C ALA A 316 -13.51 32.21 9.11
N VAL A 317 -13.49 31.06 8.42
CA VAL A 317 -14.61 30.11 8.30
C VAL A 317 -14.82 29.36 9.62
N ALA A 318 -13.76 28.89 10.26
CA ALA A 318 -13.83 28.22 11.57
C ALA A 318 -14.37 29.18 12.65
N VAL A 319 -13.85 30.42 12.71
CA VAL A 319 -14.36 31.47 13.63
C VAL A 319 -15.83 31.80 13.33
N MET A 320 -16.22 31.87 12.06
CA MET A 320 -17.60 32.17 11.67
C MET A 320 -18.55 31.02 12.01
N GLY A 321 -18.14 29.77 11.82
CA GLY A 321 -18.91 28.57 12.17
C GLY A 321 -19.16 28.42 13.66
N GLY A 322 -18.10 28.49 14.48
CA GLY A 322 -18.20 28.41 15.94
C GLY A 322 -19.05 29.54 16.54
N GLY A 323 -18.87 30.76 16.03
CA GLY A 323 -19.69 31.91 16.41
C GLY A 323 -21.17 31.73 16.06
N LEU A 324 -21.47 31.16 14.88
CA LEU A 324 -22.83 30.90 14.43
C LEU A 324 -23.54 29.84 15.29
N VAL A 325 -22.88 28.73 15.61
CA VAL A 325 -23.44 27.68 16.48
C VAL A 325 -23.74 28.24 17.87
N THR A 326 -22.81 29.01 18.43
CA THR A 326 -23.00 29.69 19.73
C THR A 326 -24.20 30.63 19.70
N LEU A 327 -24.32 31.47 18.66
CA LEU A 327 -25.47 32.35 18.48
C LEU A 327 -26.77 31.58 18.32
N MET A 328 -26.76 30.44 17.62
CA MET A 328 -27.93 29.59 17.45
C MET A 328 -28.39 29.01 18.81
N LEU A 329 -27.47 28.47 19.60
CA LEU A 329 -27.75 27.95 20.94
C LEU A 329 -28.28 29.03 21.90
N LEU A 330 -27.65 30.22 21.91
CA LEU A 330 -28.13 31.36 22.70
C LEU A 330 -29.48 31.90 22.20
N SER A 331 -29.72 31.86 20.90
CA SER A 331 -30.98 32.26 20.28
C SER A 331 -32.13 31.35 20.73
N ILE A 332 -31.91 30.03 20.85
CA ILE A 332 -32.92 29.10 21.39
C ILE A 332 -33.37 29.54 22.80
N PHE A 333 -32.42 29.86 23.68
CA PHE A 333 -32.75 30.38 25.02
C PHE A 333 -33.43 31.76 24.96
N GLY A 334 -32.93 32.67 24.13
CA GLY A 334 -33.52 34.00 23.95
C GLY A 334 -34.96 33.96 23.44
N LEU A 335 -35.25 33.05 22.50
CA LEU A 335 -36.57 32.81 21.93
C LEU A 335 -37.53 32.21 22.95
N PHE A 336 -37.03 31.29 23.79
CA PHE A 336 -37.77 30.78 24.94
C PHE A 336 -38.16 31.91 25.91
N VAL A 337 -37.22 32.80 26.25
CA VAL A 337 -37.51 33.94 27.12
C VAL A 337 -38.53 34.88 26.47
N LEU A 338 -38.43 35.12 25.15
CA LEU A 338 -39.37 35.95 24.40
C LEU A 338 -40.82 35.42 24.46
N PHE A 339 -41.03 34.14 24.14
CA PHE A 339 -42.38 33.57 24.04
C PHE A 339 -42.93 33.07 25.38
N SER A 340 -42.12 32.40 26.18
CA SER A 340 -42.57 31.72 27.40
C SER A 340 -42.47 32.61 28.64
N ARG A 341 -41.62 33.65 28.62
CA ARG A 341 -41.36 34.54 29.75
C ARG A 341 -41.40 36.03 29.34
N PRO A 342 -42.52 36.53 28.79
CA PRO A 342 -42.62 37.90 28.29
C PRO A 342 -42.33 38.96 29.37
N LYS A 343 -42.62 38.67 30.65
CA LYS A 343 -42.25 39.55 31.78
C LYS A 343 -40.73 39.66 31.96
N VAL A 344 -39.99 38.59 31.70
CA VAL A 344 -38.52 38.58 31.77
C VAL A 344 -37.92 39.26 30.56
N TYR A 345 -38.43 38.97 29.37
CA TYR A 345 -38.03 39.66 28.16
C TYR A 345 -38.29 41.17 28.24
N ALA A 346 -39.40 41.57 28.86
CA ALA A 346 -39.76 42.98 28.98
C ALA A 346 -38.77 43.78 29.84
N ASN A 347 -38.23 43.17 30.89
CA ASN A 347 -37.32 43.80 31.82
C ASN A 347 -35.86 43.65 31.36
N PHE A 348 -35.31 44.70 30.75
CA PHE A 348 -33.92 44.67 30.25
C PHE A 348 -32.90 44.36 31.35
N ARG A 349 -33.15 44.80 32.59
CA ARG A 349 -32.30 44.53 33.75
C ARG A 349 -32.21 43.06 34.10
N TRP A 350 -33.28 42.30 33.87
CA TRP A 350 -33.31 40.86 34.11
C TRP A 350 -32.56 40.12 33.01
N LEU A 351 -32.73 40.52 31.75
CA LEU A 351 -31.93 39.99 30.65
C LEU A 351 -30.43 40.26 30.84
N LEU A 352 -30.07 41.49 31.23
CA LEU A 352 -28.70 41.86 31.53
C LEU A 352 -28.10 41.01 32.67
N LEU A 353 -28.89 40.72 33.71
CA LEU A 353 -28.45 39.85 34.81
C LEU A 353 -28.18 38.42 34.32
N LEU A 354 -29.03 37.87 33.45
CA LEU A 354 -28.79 36.56 32.85
C LEU A 354 -27.54 36.54 31.99
N THR A 355 -27.34 37.56 31.15
CA THR A 355 -26.12 37.70 30.34
C THR A 355 -24.89 37.80 31.22
N LEU A 356 -24.93 38.53 32.33
CA LEU A 356 -23.81 38.66 33.25
C LEU A 356 -23.51 37.36 33.99
N LEU A 357 -24.55 36.60 34.38
CA LEU A 357 -24.38 35.27 34.96
C LEU A 357 -23.72 34.30 33.97
N SER A 358 -24.18 34.28 32.71
CA SER A 358 -23.57 33.47 31.65
C SER A 358 -22.14 33.91 31.35
N ALA A 359 -21.86 35.22 31.29
CA ALA A 359 -20.51 35.73 31.08
C ALA A 359 -19.58 35.37 32.25
N GLY A 360 -20.06 35.49 33.49
CA GLY A 360 -19.31 35.09 34.68
C GLY A 360 -18.97 33.59 34.68
N TYR A 361 -19.90 32.75 34.22
CA TYR A 361 -19.64 31.33 33.99
C TYR A 361 -18.52 31.13 32.95
N LEU A 362 -18.62 31.75 31.77
CA LEU A 362 -17.61 31.60 30.71
C LEU A 362 -16.21 32.07 31.14
N VAL A 363 -16.13 33.19 31.86
CA VAL A 363 -14.86 33.69 32.42
C VAL A 363 -14.30 32.72 33.45
N ALA A 364 -15.14 32.14 34.30
CA ALA A 364 -14.69 31.13 35.26
C ALA A 364 -14.23 29.84 34.56
N SER A 365 -14.94 29.39 33.52
CA SER A 365 -14.52 28.24 32.70
C SER A 365 -13.16 28.48 32.04
N PHE A 366 -12.95 29.68 31.47
CA PHE A 366 -11.66 30.07 30.91
C PHE A 366 -10.55 30.06 31.96
N ALA A 367 -10.79 30.65 33.14
CA ALA A 367 -9.80 30.63 34.23
C ALA A 367 -9.46 29.21 34.72
N ILE A 368 -10.45 28.31 34.79
CA ILE A 368 -10.23 26.90 35.16
C ILE A 368 -9.35 26.21 34.12
N HIS A 369 -9.60 26.45 32.84
CA HIS A 369 -8.79 25.93 31.74
C HIS A 369 -7.34 26.45 31.80
N GLU A 370 -7.14 27.77 31.90
CA GLU A 370 -5.81 28.39 31.92
C GLU A 370 -4.94 27.89 33.10
N VAL A 371 -5.56 27.53 34.23
CA VAL A 371 -4.87 27.00 35.40
C VAL A 371 -4.68 25.47 35.32
N GLY A 372 -5.33 24.79 34.37
CA GLY A 372 -5.25 23.33 34.18
C GLY A 372 -6.03 22.53 35.23
N TRP A 373 -7.09 23.10 35.80
CA TRP A 373 -7.94 22.43 36.78
C TRP A 373 -8.94 21.47 36.12
N SER A 374 -9.41 20.48 36.89
CA SER A 374 -10.38 19.50 36.39
C SER A 374 -11.68 20.17 35.90
N PRO A 375 -12.22 19.78 34.73
CA PRO A 375 -13.52 20.25 34.23
C PRO A 375 -14.70 20.01 35.20
N ALA A 376 -14.56 19.08 36.16
CA ALA A 376 -15.56 18.86 37.21
C ALA A 376 -15.79 20.10 38.11
N LEU A 377 -14.89 21.08 38.11
CA LEU A 377 -14.99 22.32 38.87
C LEU A 377 -15.79 23.44 38.18
N LEU A 378 -16.30 23.18 36.97
CA LEU A 378 -17.11 24.16 36.25
C LEU A 378 -18.30 24.62 37.12
N PRO A 379 -18.52 25.94 37.31
CA PRO A 379 -19.52 26.46 38.23
C PRO A 379 -20.94 26.44 37.63
N ILE A 380 -21.30 25.39 36.90
CA ILE A 380 -22.65 25.17 36.34
C ILE A 380 -23.72 25.25 37.45
N PRO A 381 -23.55 24.64 38.65
CA PRO A 381 -24.53 24.74 39.72
C PRO A 381 -24.80 26.17 40.19
N PHE A 382 -23.81 27.07 40.10
CA PHE A 382 -23.98 28.46 40.49
C PHE A 382 -24.98 29.19 39.58
N VAL A 383 -24.88 29.00 38.26
CA VAL A 383 -25.85 29.54 37.30
C VAL A 383 -27.22 28.88 37.49
N ALA A 384 -27.23 27.55 37.65
CA ALA A 384 -28.46 26.78 37.82
C ALA A 384 -29.28 27.26 39.04
N LEU A 385 -28.65 27.34 40.21
CA LEU A 385 -29.30 27.75 41.46
C LEU A 385 -29.74 29.22 41.40
N SER A 386 -28.88 30.10 40.90
CA SER A 386 -29.19 31.55 40.80
C SER A 386 -30.45 31.79 39.96
N VAL A 387 -30.55 31.15 38.80
CA VAL A 387 -31.70 31.33 37.89
C VAL A 387 -32.95 30.62 38.41
N ALA A 388 -32.81 29.44 39.01
CA ALA A 388 -33.94 28.69 39.55
C ALA A 388 -34.63 29.42 40.70
N VAL A 389 -33.83 30.06 41.58
CA VAL A 389 -34.34 30.83 42.73
C VAL A 389 -34.97 32.15 42.30
N LEU A 390 -34.38 32.84 41.32
CA LEU A 390 -34.85 34.16 40.89
C LEU A 390 -36.09 34.10 39.98
N TRP A 391 -36.22 33.08 39.14
CA TRP A 391 -37.32 32.97 38.17
C TRP A 391 -38.07 31.64 38.28
N ASP A 392 -37.43 30.55 37.86
CA ASP A 392 -38.01 29.20 37.93
C ASP A 392 -37.04 28.12 37.44
N THR A 393 -37.34 26.86 37.79
CA THR A 393 -36.57 25.68 37.41
C THR A 393 -36.49 25.45 35.89
N ARG A 394 -37.56 25.72 35.12
CA ARG A 394 -37.55 25.43 33.67
C ARG A 394 -36.57 26.34 32.93
N MET A 395 -36.56 27.62 33.29
CA MET A 395 -35.65 28.61 32.74
C MET A 395 -34.19 28.30 33.14
N SER A 396 -33.97 27.89 34.39
CA SER A 396 -32.65 27.44 34.85
C SER A 396 -32.13 26.25 34.05
N LEU A 397 -32.94 25.19 33.92
CA LEU A 397 -32.56 23.99 33.18
C LEU A 397 -32.20 24.30 31.71
N LEU A 398 -33.00 25.14 31.04
CA LEU A 398 -32.74 25.50 29.65
C LEU A 398 -31.45 26.31 29.50
N LEU A 399 -31.19 27.28 30.40
CA LEU A 399 -29.95 28.06 30.35
C LEU A 399 -28.73 27.19 30.60
N VAL A 400 -28.79 26.31 31.60
CA VAL A 400 -27.73 25.38 31.94
C VAL A 400 -27.46 24.43 30.78
N PHE A 401 -28.50 23.90 30.15
CA PHE A 401 -28.35 23.04 28.98
C PHE A 401 -27.63 23.77 27.83
N VAL A 402 -28.02 25.01 27.54
CA VAL A 402 -27.36 25.84 26.52
C VAL A 402 -25.89 26.12 26.89
N LEU A 403 -25.60 26.48 28.13
CA LEU A 403 -24.22 26.72 28.57
C LEU A 403 -23.37 25.45 28.54
N ALA A 404 -23.93 24.30 28.93
CA ALA A 404 -23.24 23.01 28.86
C ALA A 404 -22.97 22.61 27.42
N ALA A 405 -23.95 22.76 26.52
CA ALA A 405 -23.78 22.50 25.10
C ALA A 405 -22.71 23.41 24.48
N ILE A 406 -22.72 24.71 24.80
CA ILE A 406 -21.66 25.63 24.37
C ILE A 406 -20.31 25.16 24.90
N THR A 407 -20.21 24.83 26.19
CA THR A 407 -18.95 24.40 26.82
C THR A 407 -18.40 23.13 26.18
N GLY A 408 -19.25 22.14 25.88
CA GLY A 408 -18.84 20.90 25.22
C GLY A 408 -18.50 21.06 23.73
N THR A 409 -18.72 22.23 23.13
CA THR A 409 -18.21 22.55 21.79
C THR A 409 -16.87 23.28 21.82
N LEU A 410 -16.36 23.64 23.00
CA LEU A 410 -15.06 24.27 23.14
C LEU A 410 -13.98 23.20 23.21
N GLN A 411 -12.98 23.28 22.33
CA GLN A 411 -11.84 22.34 22.29
C GLN A 411 -11.09 22.08 23.62
N PRO A 412 -11.07 22.96 24.64
CA PRO A 412 -10.47 22.60 25.92
C PRO A 412 -11.25 21.62 26.83
N PHE A 413 -12.49 21.23 26.49
CA PHE A 413 -13.39 20.52 27.41
C PHE A 413 -14.07 19.26 26.86
#